data_AF-A0A0F2LA33-F1
#
_entry.id   AF-A0A0F2LA33-F1
#
_cell.length_a   1.000
_cell.length_b   1.000
_cell.length_c   1.000
_cell.angle_alpha   90.00
_cell.angle_beta   90.00
_cell.angle_gamma   90.00
#
_symmetry.space_group_name_H-M   'P 1'
#
loop_
_entity.id
_entity.type
_entity.pdbx_description
1 polymer ?
#
loop_
_entity_poly.entity_id
_entity_poly.type
_entity_poly.pdbx_seq_one_letter_code
_entity_poly.pdbx_strand_id
1 'polypeptide(L)'
;MRNIALIVLDTLRWDYSGYFDWLSGLGFRKYSAWASSPWTLPSHVSMFTGLTPSEHGVHEPSRWIGWGWLQLVREKAKASMAKLGGGALGLLRDLGYHTIGISANPYISEAFGFKFDEYHYVDFMDRPTFLKLAGGIKLGVKRELARALADAKDAEEAVSALLRAEDGRVVQLLPRLLLKAFGLWALASLKDRGVARAADFIKRLSADGPVFLFINLMEMHEPYALDDLLWPGWPTLRSIV
;
A
#
# COMPACT_ATOMS: atom_id res chain seq x y z
N MET A 1 -3.11 17.81 28.77
CA MET A 1 -3.85 17.31 27.58
C MET A 1 -3.57 15.82 27.45
N ARG A 2 -4.47 15.04 26.82
CA ARG A 2 -4.26 13.59 26.62
C ARG A 2 -3.51 13.36 25.31
N ASN A 3 -2.67 12.34 25.26
CA ASN A 3 -2.10 11.88 24.00
C ASN A 3 -3.19 11.26 23.11
N ILE A 4 -3.05 11.41 21.80
CA ILE A 4 -3.97 10.87 20.80
C ILE A 4 -3.17 9.95 19.89
N ALA A 5 -3.67 8.74 19.67
CA ALA A 5 -3.10 7.81 18.70
C ALA A 5 -4.15 7.46 17.64
N LEU A 6 -3.77 7.59 16.37
CA LEU A 6 -4.53 7.15 15.21
C LEU A 6 -3.76 6.04 14.51
N ILE A 7 -4.29 4.81 14.62
CA ILE A 7 -3.67 3.62 14.05
C ILE A 7 -4.52 3.16 12.87
N VAL A 8 -3.93 3.20 11.68
CA VAL A 8 -4.52 2.75 10.42
C VAL A 8 -3.90 1.40 10.06
N LEU A 9 -4.78 0.42 9.95
CA LEU A 9 -4.46 -0.90 9.42
C LEU A 9 -4.86 -0.87 7.94
N ASP A 10 -3.94 -0.38 7.10
CA ASP A 10 -4.17 -0.25 5.66
C ASP A 10 -4.42 -1.63 5.05
N THR A 11 -5.40 -1.69 4.16
CA THR A 11 -5.96 -2.89 3.54
C THR A 11 -6.65 -3.91 4.46
N LEU A 12 -6.82 -3.65 5.76
CA LEU A 12 -7.58 -4.56 6.63
C LEU A 12 -9.05 -4.67 6.17
N ARG A 13 -9.49 -5.91 5.89
CA ARG A 13 -10.88 -6.20 5.53
C ARG A 13 -11.77 -6.32 6.77
N TRP A 14 -13.05 -5.99 6.61
CA TRP A 14 -14.04 -6.07 7.69
C TRP A 14 -14.18 -7.48 8.29
N ASP A 15 -14.12 -8.52 7.47
CA ASP A 15 -14.20 -9.92 7.91
C ASP A 15 -12.97 -10.38 8.72
N TYR A 16 -11.84 -9.69 8.59
CA TYR A 16 -10.64 -9.88 9.42
C TYR A 16 -10.65 -8.99 10.67
N SER A 17 -11.62 -8.11 10.86
CA SER A 17 -11.66 -7.22 12.02
C SER A 17 -11.90 -7.93 13.36
N GLY A 18 -12.39 -9.17 13.33
CA GLY A 18 -12.65 -9.98 14.54
C GLY A 18 -11.40 -10.29 15.37
N TYR A 19 -10.21 -10.30 14.74
CA TYR A 19 -8.93 -10.46 15.45
C TYR A 19 -8.65 -9.36 16.48
N PHE A 20 -9.40 -8.25 16.44
CA PHE A 20 -9.25 -7.10 17.33
C PHE A 20 -10.39 -6.94 18.33
N ASP A 21 -11.31 -7.90 18.44
CA ASP A 21 -12.47 -7.78 19.35
C ASP A 21 -12.07 -7.71 20.84
N TRP A 22 -10.86 -8.17 21.18
CA TRP A 22 -10.25 -8.01 22.51
C TRP A 22 -10.08 -6.54 22.93
N LEU A 23 -10.02 -5.60 21.98
CA LEU A 23 -9.95 -4.16 22.28
C LEU A 23 -11.20 -3.66 23.02
N SER A 24 -12.34 -4.34 22.89
CA SER A 24 -13.56 -4.00 23.63
C SER A 24 -13.36 -4.07 25.14
N GLY A 25 -12.53 -5.00 25.62
CA GLY A 25 -12.10 -5.09 27.02
C GLY A 25 -11.28 -3.89 27.50
N LEU A 26 -10.71 -3.12 26.57
CA LEU A 26 -10.02 -1.85 26.84
C LEU A 26 -10.92 -0.61 26.65
N GLY A 27 -12.22 -0.81 26.41
CA GLY A 27 -13.20 0.26 26.17
C GLY A 27 -13.29 0.73 24.71
N PHE A 28 -12.64 0.02 23.77
CA PHE A 28 -12.78 0.32 22.33
C PHE A 28 -14.20 0.00 21.86
N ARG A 29 -14.78 0.93 21.07
CA ARG A 29 -16.10 0.75 20.45
C ARG A 29 -15.90 0.51 18.96
N LYS A 30 -16.34 -0.66 18.50
CA LYS A 30 -16.35 -1.05 17.08
C LYS A 30 -17.59 -0.49 16.39
N TYR A 31 -17.39 0.11 15.22
CA TYR A 31 -18.46 0.64 14.38
C TYR A 31 -18.45 -0.05 13.01
N SER A 32 -19.62 -0.21 12.40
CA SER A 32 -19.73 -0.56 10.98
C SER A 32 -19.48 0.71 10.16
N ALA A 33 -18.22 0.92 9.78
CA ALA A 33 -17.76 2.10 9.07
C ALA A 33 -17.32 1.74 7.64
N TRP A 34 -17.49 2.68 6.72
CA TRP A 34 -17.06 2.55 5.33
C TRP A 34 -15.87 3.48 5.07
N ALA A 35 -14.85 2.99 4.38
CA ALA A 35 -13.76 3.85 3.91
C ALA A 35 -14.31 4.85 2.88
N SER A 36 -13.79 6.07 2.88
CA SER A 36 -14.21 7.10 1.91
C SER A 36 -13.78 6.75 0.48
N SER A 37 -12.72 5.94 0.34
CA SER A 37 -12.22 5.43 -0.92
C SER A 37 -11.53 4.07 -0.70
N PRO A 38 -11.58 3.15 -1.68
CA PRO A 38 -10.85 1.88 -1.61
C PRO A 38 -9.34 2.03 -1.94
N TRP A 39 -8.83 3.27 -2.04
CA TRP A 39 -7.42 3.55 -2.31
C TRP A 39 -6.77 4.37 -1.18
N THR A 40 -5.52 4.06 -0.82
CA THR A 40 -4.81 4.62 0.33
C THR A 40 -4.82 6.15 0.35
N LEU A 41 -4.32 6.80 -0.70
CA LEU A 41 -4.12 8.26 -0.70
C LEU A 41 -5.44 9.03 -0.50
N PRO A 42 -6.50 8.83 -1.29
CA PRO A 42 -7.76 9.54 -1.09
C PRO A 42 -8.40 9.20 0.26
N SER A 43 -8.34 7.95 0.72
CA SER A 43 -8.87 7.58 2.04
C SER A 43 -8.17 8.37 3.17
N HIS A 44 -6.85 8.52 3.09
CA HIS A 44 -6.08 9.28 4.07
C HIS A 44 -6.29 10.79 3.95
N VAL A 45 -6.36 11.34 2.74
CA VAL A 45 -6.70 12.76 2.56
C VAL A 45 -8.07 13.03 3.19
N SER A 46 -9.08 12.19 2.96
CA SER A 46 -10.38 12.35 3.62
C SER A 46 -10.26 12.27 5.15
N MET A 47 -9.49 11.32 5.69
CA MET A 47 -9.31 11.14 7.13
C MET A 47 -8.72 12.38 7.81
N PHE A 48 -7.75 13.04 7.18
CA PHE A 48 -7.11 14.24 7.75
C PHE A 48 -7.83 15.54 7.43
N THR A 49 -8.60 15.62 6.33
CA THR A 49 -9.28 16.86 5.93
C THR A 49 -10.74 16.91 6.32
N GLY A 50 -11.37 15.76 6.58
CA GLY A 50 -12.82 15.63 6.72
C GLY A 50 -13.60 15.76 5.39
N LEU A 51 -12.90 15.92 4.26
CA LEU A 51 -13.51 16.08 2.94
C LEU A 51 -13.72 14.72 2.27
N THR A 52 -14.77 14.59 1.47
CA THR A 52 -14.99 13.45 0.58
C THR A 52 -14.03 13.47 -0.62
N PRO A 53 -13.79 12.32 -1.30
CA PRO A 53 -12.99 12.28 -2.52
C PRO A 53 -13.42 13.25 -3.62
N SER A 54 -14.72 13.50 -3.75
CA SER A 54 -15.25 14.52 -4.66
C SER A 54 -14.84 15.94 -4.29
N GLU A 55 -14.73 16.26 -2.99
CA GLU A 55 -14.41 17.61 -2.52
C GLU A 55 -12.90 17.90 -2.55
N HIS A 56 -12.06 16.94 -2.18
CA HIS A 56 -10.60 17.10 -2.26
C HIS A 56 -10.03 16.73 -3.64
N GLY A 57 -10.84 16.11 -4.51
CA GLY A 57 -10.52 15.83 -5.91
C GLY A 57 -9.43 14.78 -6.14
N VAL A 58 -8.95 14.11 -5.10
CA VAL A 58 -7.99 13.01 -5.20
C VAL A 58 -8.77 11.72 -5.41
N HIS A 59 -8.50 11.03 -6.50
CA HIS A 59 -9.15 9.79 -6.85
C HIS A 59 -8.19 8.90 -7.64
N GLU A 60 -8.62 7.65 -7.85
CA GLU A 60 -7.89 6.63 -8.57
C GLU A 60 -7.43 7.05 -9.97
N PRO A 61 -6.41 6.36 -10.51
CA PRO A 61 -5.91 6.62 -11.85
C PRO A 61 -6.98 6.45 -12.91
N SER A 62 -7.24 7.55 -13.61
CA SER A 62 -7.79 7.47 -14.96
C SER A 62 -6.78 6.72 -15.83
N ARG A 63 -7.22 5.62 -16.45
CA ARG A 63 -6.41 4.78 -17.36
C ARG A 63 -5.74 5.59 -18.50
N TRP A 64 -6.19 6.81 -18.73
CA TRP A 64 -5.78 7.69 -19.82
C TRP A 64 -4.55 8.57 -19.52
N ILE A 65 -4.15 8.73 -18.26
CA ILE A 65 -3.18 9.77 -17.85
C ILE A 65 -1.75 9.20 -17.63
N GLY A 66 -1.59 7.87 -17.67
CA GLY A 66 -0.29 7.22 -17.54
C GLY A 66 0.52 7.70 -16.32
N TRP A 67 1.81 7.96 -16.49
CA TRP A 67 2.69 8.42 -15.42
C TRP A 67 2.40 9.85 -14.90
N GLY A 68 1.71 10.68 -15.70
CA GLY A 68 1.32 12.04 -15.29
C GLY A 68 0.28 12.06 -14.17
N TRP A 69 -0.44 10.94 -13.98
CA TRP A 69 -1.43 10.82 -12.92
C TRP A 69 -0.82 10.98 -11.53
N LEU A 70 0.38 10.41 -11.29
CA LEU A 70 0.99 10.42 -9.96
C LEU A 70 1.32 11.86 -9.54
N GLN A 71 1.78 12.67 -10.49
CA GLN A 71 2.02 14.10 -10.25
C GLN A 71 0.71 14.82 -9.94
N LEU A 72 -0.34 14.56 -10.73
CA LEU A 72 -1.65 15.17 -10.51
C LEU A 72 -2.22 14.87 -9.13
N VAL A 73 -2.27 13.60 -8.71
CA VAL A 73 -2.83 13.23 -7.39
C VAL A 73 -1.98 13.75 -6.25
N ARG A 74 -0.66 13.81 -6.43
CA ARG A 74 0.25 14.43 -5.47
C ARG A 74 -0.08 15.90 -5.27
N GLU A 75 -0.18 16.67 -6.36
CA GLU A 75 -0.48 18.10 -6.28
C GLU A 75 -1.89 18.36 -5.72
N LYS A 76 -2.89 17.56 -6.10
CA LYS A 76 -4.24 17.65 -5.54
C LYS A 76 -4.28 17.34 -4.04
N ALA A 77 -3.63 16.27 -3.60
CA ALA A 77 -3.55 15.92 -2.18
C ALA A 77 -2.88 17.04 -1.38
N LYS A 78 -1.73 17.52 -1.87
CA LYS A 78 -0.99 18.62 -1.24
C LYS A 78 -1.81 19.90 -1.17
N ALA A 79 -2.49 20.27 -2.26
CA ALA A 79 -3.35 21.44 -2.30
C ALA A 79 -4.52 21.31 -1.33
N SER A 80 -5.16 20.14 -1.25
CA SER A 80 -6.29 19.92 -0.33
C SER A 80 -5.86 19.98 1.13
N MET A 81 -4.73 19.36 1.48
CA MET A 81 -4.18 19.45 2.83
C MET A 81 -3.86 20.90 3.19
N ALA A 82 -3.17 21.62 2.29
CA ALA A 82 -2.78 23.01 2.50
C ALA A 82 -4.00 23.96 2.64
N LYS A 83 -5.08 23.73 1.87
CA LYS A 83 -6.31 24.53 1.92
C LYS A 83 -6.92 24.57 3.33
N LEU A 84 -6.73 23.52 4.12
CA LEU A 84 -7.22 23.39 5.49
C LEU A 84 -6.10 23.50 6.53
N GLY A 85 -5.01 24.21 6.22
CA GLY A 85 -3.90 24.42 7.16
C GLY A 85 -3.14 23.15 7.53
N GLY A 86 -3.23 22.08 6.73
CA GLY A 86 -2.73 20.74 7.07
C GLY A 86 -3.80 19.80 7.63
N GLY A 87 -5.07 20.21 7.61
CA GLY A 87 -6.20 19.43 8.15
C GLY A 87 -6.04 19.20 9.65
N ALA A 88 -6.38 17.99 10.11
CA ALA A 88 -6.24 17.60 11.51
C ALA A 88 -4.78 17.71 12.01
N LEU A 89 -3.76 17.55 11.16
CA LEU A 89 -2.35 17.74 11.57
C LEU A 89 -2.07 19.20 11.92
N GLY A 90 -2.56 20.13 11.11
CA GLY A 90 -2.45 21.56 11.39
C GLY A 90 -3.19 21.96 12.65
N LEU A 91 -4.46 21.53 12.76
CA LEU A 91 -5.28 21.79 13.93
C LEU A 91 -4.63 21.28 15.23
N LEU A 92 -4.12 20.05 15.23
CA LEU A 92 -3.48 19.47 16.41
C LEU A 92 -2.19 20.20 16.79
N ARG A 93 -1.42 20.63 15.79
CA ARG A 93 -0.22 21.46 16.00
C ARG A 93 -0.58 22.81 16.61
N ASP A 94 -1.61 23.47 16.13
CA ASP A 94 -2.11 24.74 16.67
C ASP A 94 -2.62 24.59 18.12
N LEU A 95 -3.09 23.39 18.48
CA LEU A 95 -3.45 23.01 19.85
C LEU A 95 -2.25 22.59 20.71
N GLY A 96 -1.02 22.66 20.19
CA GLY A 96 0.22 22.37 20.90
C GLY A 96 0.58 20.88 20.97
N TYR A 97 -0.01 20.03 20.12
CA TYR A 97 0.43 18.64 20.01
C TYR A 97 1.71 18.54 19.18
N HIS A 98 2.65 17.72 19.65
CA HIS A 98 3.75 17.24 18.82
C HIS A 98 3.24 16.11 17.92
N THR A 99 3.32 16.30 16.61
CA THR A 99 2.76 15.37 15.61
C THR A 99 3.83 14.42 15.09
N ILE A 100 3.61 13.11 15.29
CA ILE A 100 4.55 12.04 14.88
C ILE A 100 3.83 11.11 13.92
N GLY A 101 4.41 10.90 12.74
CA GLY A 101 3.88 9.99 11.72
C GLY A 101 4.80 8.80 11.51
N ILE A 102 4.25 7.59 11.54
CA ILE A 102 4.94 6.35 11.18
C ILE A 102 4.16 5.73 10.04
N SER A 103 4.77 5.51 8.88
CA SER A 103 4.05 4.91 7.75
C SER A 103 4.92 3.97 6.94
N ALA A 104 4.33 2.84 6.58
CA ALA A 104 4.88 1.94 5.58
C ALA A 104 4.51 2.35 4.14
N ASN A 105 3.53 3.23 3.96
CA ASN A 105 3.05 3.61 2.64
C ASN A 105 3.74 4.91 2.14
N PRO A 106 4.38 4.91 0.95
CA PRO A 106 5.06 6.08 0.41
C PRO A 106 4.12 7.25 0.05
N TYR A 107 2.83 6.98 -0.18
CA TYR A 107 1.82 8.02 -0.43
C TYR A 107 1.52 8.87 0.81
N ILE A 108 1.82 8.36 2.01
CA ILE A 108 1.60 9.09 3.26
C ILE A 108 2.89 9.78 3.66
N SER A 109 3.25 10.83 2.92
CA SER A 109 4.47 11.60 3.16
C SER A 109 4.25 13.09 2.90
N GLU A 110 5.22 13.92 3.30
CA GLU A 110 5.16 15.36 3.03
C GLU A 110 5.04 15.67 1.53
N ALA A 111 5.55 14.79 0.65
CA ALA A 111 5.40 14.91 -0.78
C ALA A 111 3.92 15.03 -1.21
N PHE A 112 3.00 14.43 -0.46
CA PHE A 112 1.55 14.43 -0.68
C PHE A 112 0.78 15.36 0.27
N GLY A 113 1.48 16.14 1.10
CA GLY A 113 0.89 17.12 2.01
C GLY A 113 0.75 16.68 3.47
N PHE A 114 1.14 15.45 3.83
CA PHE A 114 1.13 14.98 5.21
C PHE A 114 2.39 15.49 5.94
N LYS A 115 2.26 16.61 6.62
CA LYS A 115 3.35 17.26 7.34
C LYS A 115 3.26 16.96 8.84
N PHE A 116 4.06 16.00 9.29
CA PHE A 116 4.29 15.73 10.70
C PHE A 116 5.50 16.55 11.18
N ASP A 117 5.62 16.77 12.50
CA ASP A 117 6.83 17.35 13.09
C ASP A 117 7.98 16.33 13.08
N GLU A 118 7.63 15.05 13.28
CA GLU A 118 8.53 13.91 13.16
C GLU A 118 7.90 12.84 12.24
N TYR A 119 8.65 12.33 11.26
CA TYR A 119 8.13 11.36 10.30
C TYR A 119 9.09 10.19 10.10
N HIS A 120 8.58 8.98 10.28
CA HIS A 120 9.29 7.71 10.16
C HIS A 120 8.69 6.87 9.05
N TYR A 121 9.42 6.75 7.95
CA TYR A 121 9.07 5.79 6.91
C TYR A 121 9.56 4.40 7.30
N VAL A 122 8.63 3.45 7.42
CA VAL A 122 8.93 2.07 7.76
C VAL A 122 8.88 1.23 6.50
N ASP A 123 10.03 0.94 5.92
CA ASP A 123 10.08 0.21 4.65
C ASP A 123 9.56 -1.23 4.83
N PHE A 124 8.35 -1.51 4.33
CA PHE A 124 7.75 -2.86 4.30
C PHE A 124 8.16 -3.65 3.04
N MET A 125 8.71 -2.94 2.05
CA MET A 125 9.38 -3.51 0.89
C MET A 125 10.86 -3.30 1.09
N ASP A 126 11.67 -4.34 1.28
CA ASP A 126 13.13 -4.17 1.36
C ASP A 126 13.67 -3.48 0.08
N ARG A 127 13.75 -2.15 0.07
CA ARG A 127 14.10 -1.34 -1.12
C ARG A 127 15.41 -1.76 -1.77
N PRO A 128 16.50 -2.07 -1.04
CA PRO A 128 17.70 -2.64 -1.63
C PRO A 128 17.43 -3.91 -2.45
N THR A 129 16.56 -4.81 -1.96
CA THR A 129 16.18 -6.04 -2.66
C THR A 129 15.26 -5.75 -3.84
N PHE A 130 14.29 -4.85 -3.70
CA PHE A 130 13.43 -4.41 -4.80
C PHE A 130 14.22 -3.71 -5.92
N LEU A 131 15.15 -2.80 -5.60
CA LEU A 131 15.99 -2.11 -6.57
C LEU A 131 17.00 -3.04 -7.22
N LYS A 132 17.54 -4.04 -6.51
CA LYS A 132 18.37 -5.10 -7.12
C LYS A 132 17.57 -5.95 -8.10
N LEU A 133 16.32 -6.29 -7.77
CA LEU A 133 15.41 -7.03 -8.65
C LEU A 133 14.95 -6.18 -9.86
N ALA A 134 14.61 -4.91 -9.65
CA ALA A 134 14.11 -4.00 -10.68
C ALA A 134 15.24 -3.48 -11.59
N GLY A 135 16.43 -3.20 -11.04
CA GLY A 135 17.61 -2.75 -11.78
C GLY A 135 18.23 -3.81 -12.68
N GLY A 136 17.94 -5.09 -12.45
CA GLY A 136 18.36 -6.21 -13.31
C GLY A 136 17.49 -6.40 -14.57
N ILE A 137 16.36 -5.70 -14.70
CA ILE A 137 15.41 -5.89 -15.80
C ILE A 137 15.51 -4.70 -16.76
N LYS A 138 16.52 -4.72 -17.65
CA LYS A 138 16.45 -3.93 -18.89
C LYS A 138 15.30 -4.49 -19.75
N LEU A 139 14.25 -3.68 -19.90
CA LEU A 139 12.97 -4.00 -20.54
C LEU A 139 13.13 -4.15 -22.07
N GLY A 140 13.68 -5.27 -22.53
CA GLY A 140 14.01 -5.52 -23.95
C GLY A 140 13.36 -6.73 -24.61
N VAL A 141 12.38 -7.39 -23.99
CA VAL A 141 11.81 -8.66 -24.52
C VAL A 141 10.27 -8.67 -24.41
N LYS A 142 9.59 -7.72 -25.05
CA LYS A 142 8.12 -7.57 -24.92
C LYS A 142 7.29 -8.31 -25.97
N ARG A 143 7.81 -8.59 -27.17
CA ARG A 143 6.96 -9.07 -28.29
C ARG A 143 6.94 -10.58 -28.49
N GLU A 144 8.08 -11.25 -28.40
CA GLU A 144 8.16 -12.71 -28.62
C GLU A 144 7.64 -13.50 -27.41
N LEU A 145 7.99 -13.07 -26.19
CA LEU A 145 7.52 -13.70 -24.94
C LEU A 145 6.01 -13.55 -24.73
N ALA A 146 5.45 -12.40 -25.13
CA ALA A 146 4.00 -12.17 -25.05
C ALA A 146 3.22 -13.04 -26.04
N ARG A 147 3.81 -13.42 -27.18
CA ARG A 147 3.20 -14.38 -28.12
C ARG A 147 3.28 -15.81 -27.59
N ALA A 148 4.46 -16.23 -27.12
CA ALA A 148 4.64 -17.57 -26.56
C ALA A 148 3.74 -17.87 -25.34
N LEU A 149 3.46 -16.85 -24.51
CA LEU A 149 2.55 -16.96 -23.37
C LEU A 149 1.06 -16.81 -23.73
N ALA A 150 0.73 -16.20 -24.88
CA ALA A 150 -0.66 -16.03 -25.31
C ALA A 150 -1.25 -17.31 -25.90
N ASP A 151 -0.43 -18.18 -26.47
CA ASP A 151 -0.86 -19.41 -27.14
C ASP A 151 -0.80 -20.66 -26.23
N ALA A 152 -0.22 -20.55 -25.04
CA ALA A 152 -0.11 -21.65 -24.08
C ALA A 152 -1.36 -21.76 -23.19
N LYS A 153 -1.91 -22.96 -23.04
CA LYS A 153 -3.13 -23.20 -22.26
C LYS A 153 -2.84 -23.29 -20.75
N ASP A 154 -1.62 -23.65 -20.38
CA ASP A 154 -1.17 -23.74 -18.99
C ASP A 154 0.35 -23.49 -18.86
N ALA A 155 0.81 -23.47 -17.61
CA ALA A 155 2.20 -23.17 -17.26
C ALA A 155 3.19 -24.25 -17.73
N GLU A 156 2.76 -25.51 -17.81
CA GLU A 156 3.61 -26.61 -18.28
C GLU A 156 3.83 -26.52 -19.79
N GLU A 157 2.77 -26.19 -20.55
CA GLU A 157 2.83 -26.00 -22.00
C GLU A 157 3.65 -24.75 -22.35
N ALA A 158 3.53 -23.67 -21.58
CA ALA A 158 4.37 -22.48 -21.72
C ALA A 158 5.86 -22.78 -21.50
N VAL A 159 6.18 -23.51 -20.43
CA VAL A 159 7.56 -23.91 -20.11
C VAL A 159 8.10 -24.89 -21.15
N SER A 160 7.30 -25.85 -21.62
CA SER A 160 7.69 -26.81 -22.66
C SER A 160 7.92 -26.13 -24.01
N ALA A 161 7.06 -25.19 -24.40
CA ALA A 161 7.22 -24.39 -25.62
C ALA A 161 8.47 -23.50 -25.57
N LEU A 162 8.78 -22.93 -24.40
CA LEU A 162 10.06 -22.24 -24.18
C LEU A 162 11.23 -23.22 -24.30
N LEU A 163 11.23 -24.39 -23.64
CA LEU A 163 12.34 -25.35 -23.69
C LEU A 163 12.60 -25.95 -25.07
N ARG A 164 11.59 -26.02 -25.95
CA ARG A 164 11.70 -26.53 -27.33
C ARG A 164 12.16 -25.48 -28.34
N ALA A 165 12.20 -24.19 -27.98
CA ALA A 165 12.72 -23.17 -28.86
C ALA A 165 14.25 -23.36 -28.99
N GLU A 166 14.70 -23.83 -30.16
CA GLU A 166 16.11 -24.16 -30.47
C GLU A 166 17.05 -22.95 -30.42
N ASP A 167 16.51 -21.75 -30.33
CA ASP A 167 17.26 -20.53 -30.08
C ASP A 167 17.65 -20.45 -28.59
N GLY A 168 18.96 -20.48 -28.29
CA GLY A 168 19.55 -20.39 -26.93
C GLY A 168 19.16 -19.18 -26.05
N ARG A 169 18.13 -18.41 -26.43
CA ARG A 169 17.48 -17.35 -25.67
C ARG A 169 16.73 -17.87 -24.45
N VAL A 170 16.31 -19.14 -24.43
CA VAL A 170 15.52 -19.75 -23.34
C VAL A 170 16.36 -19.93 -22.08
N VAL A 171 17.60 -20.39 -22.24
CA VAL A 171 18.60 -20.50 -21.16
C VAL A 171 18.93 -19.11 -20.59
N GLN A 172 18.78 -18.03 -21.37
CA GLN A 172 18.94 -16.65 -20.89
C GLN A 172 17.70 -16.10 -20.17
N LEU A 173 16.53 -16.71 -20.34
CA LEU A 173 15.25 -16.29 -19.75
C LEU A 173 14.91 -17.04 -18.47
N LEU A 174 15.36 -18.30 -18.33
CA LEU A 174 15.16 -19.12 -17.12
C LEU A 174 15.66 -18.44 -15.84
N PRO A 175 16.89 -17.89 -15.77
CA PRO A 175 17.38 -17.19 -14.59
C PRO A 175 16.53 -15.96 -14.25
N ARG A 176 15.95 -15.30 -15.25
CA ARG A 176 15.10 -14.10 -15.09
C ARG A 176 13.70 -14.45 -14.59
N LEU A 177 13.11 -15.56 -15.05
CA LEU A 177 11.85 -16.09 -14.55
C LEU A 177 11.99 -16.59 -13.12
N LEU A 178 13.10 -17.27 -12.81
CA LEU A 178 13.45 -17.69 -11.45
C LEU A 178 13.70 -16.49 -10.53
N LEU A 179 14.39 -15.43 -10.99
CA LEU A 179 14.54 -14.18 -10.22
C LEU A 179 13.20 -13.50 -9.97
N LYS A 180 12.28 -13.50 -10.94
CA LYS A 180 10.95 -12.93 -10.80
C LYS A 180 10.08 -13.75 -9.83
N ALA A 181 10.13 -15.07 -9.92
CA ALA A 181 9.47 -15.99 -8.99
C ALA A 181 10.05 -15.86 -7.58
N PHE A 182 11.37 -15.76 -7.45
CA PHE A 182 12.04 -15.50 -6.17
C PHE A 182 11.73 -14.11 -5.61
N GLY A 183 11.65 -13.08 -6.45
CA GLY A 183 11.27 -11.74 -6.04
C GLY A 183 9.83 -11.67 -5.53
N LEU A 184 8.89 -12.33 -6.23
CA LEU A 184 7.50 -12.49 -5.80
C LEU A 184 7.39 -13.32 -4.51
N TRP A 185 8.15 -14.41 -4.40
CA TRP A 185 8.23 -15.22 -3.19
C TRP A 185 8.83 -14.45 -2.02
N ALA A 186 9.89 -13.67 -2.22
CA ALA A 186 10.52 -12.83 -1.21
C ALA A 186 9.55 -11.72 -0.75
N LEU A 187 8.83 -11.09 -1.68
CA LEU A 187 7.75 -10.12 -1.40
C LEU A 187 6.61 -10.73 -0.56
N ALA A 188 6.22 -11.97 -0.87
CA ALA A 188 5.24 -12.75 -0.10
C ALA A 188 5.80 -13.26 1.24
N SER A 189 7.13 -13.34 1.38
CA SER A 189 7.82 -13.79 2.59
C SER A 189 8.21 -12.65 3.53
N LEU A 190 7.94 -11.40 3.16
CA LEU A 190 8.13 -10.23 4.04
C LEU A 190 7.05 -10.25 5.14
N LYS A 191 7.32 -11.04 6.17
CA LYS A 191 6.40 -11.35 7.27
C LYS A 191 6.13 -10.15 8.19
N ASP A 192 7.02 -9.16 8.21
CA ASP A 192 6.87 -7.95 9.02
C ASP A 192 6.59 -6.74 8.12
N ARG A 193 5.30 -6.36 8.03
CA ARG A 193 4.80 -5.24 7.23
C ARG A 193 5.01 -3.87 7.92
N GLY A 194 6.11 -3.75 8.66
CA GLY A 194 6.50 -2.56 9.42
C GLY A 194 6.05 -2.55 10.89
N VAL A 195 5.45 -3.63 11.38
CA VAL A 195 4.95 -3.76 12.76
C VAL A 195 6.08 -3.75 13.76
N ALA A 196 7.15 -4.52 13.57
CA ALA A 196 8.21 -4.60 14.58
C ALA A 196 8.96 -3.28 14.71
N ARG A 197 9.26 -2.62 13.58
CA ARG A 197 9.89 -1.29 13.57
C ARG A 197 9.00 -0.23 14.22
N ALA A 198 7.70 -0.22 13.92
CA ALA A 198 6.76 0.69 14.56
C ALA A 198 6.69 0.42 16.07
N ALA A 199 6.60 -0.84 16.50
CA ALA A 199 6.57 -1.24 17.90
C ALA A 199 7.85 -0.83 18.66
N ASP A 200 9.02 -1.03 18.05
CA ASP A 200 10.29 -0.66 18.66
C ASP A 200 10.47 0.85 18.76
N PHE A 201 9.97 1.61 17.78
CA PHE A 201 9.93 3.07 17.88
C PHE A 201 9.02 3.51 19.04
N ILE A 202 7.80 2.98 19.12
CA ILE A 202 6.83 3.34 20.17
C ILE A 202 7.38 3.05 21.57
N LYS A 203 8.08 1.92 21.77
CA LYS A 203 8.70 1.58 23.06
C LYS A 203 9.76 2.60 23.52
N ARG A 204 10.37 3.32 22.58
CA ARG A 204 11.43 4.32 22.84
C ARG A 204 10.90 5.74 22.78
N LEU A 205 9.64 5.92 22.38
CA LEU A 205 9.06 7.24 22.20
C LEU A 205 8.89 7.92 23.56
N SER A 206 9.52 9.09 23.69
CA SER A 206 9.38 9.99 24.82
C SER A 206 9.22 11.40 24.27
N ALA A 207 8.25 12.16 24.78
CA ALA A 207 7.99 13.51 24.33
C ALA A 207 7.56 14.40 25.51
N ASP A 208 8.02 15.65 25.47
CA ASP A 208 7.64 16.66 26.44
C ASP A 208 6.35 17.35 25.96
N GLY A 209 5.21 16.95 26.52
CA GLY A 209 3.90 17.50 26.18
C GLY A 209 2.97 16.50 25.46
N PRO A 210 1.82 16.97 24.95
CA PRO A 210 0.85 16.08 24.31
C PRO A 210 1.33 15.65 22.93
N VAL A 211 1.16 14.36 22.63
CA VAL A 211 1.55 13.75 21.35
C VAL A 211 0.32 13.36 20.55
N PHE A 212 0.36 13.67 19.25
CA PHE A 212 -0.48 13.02 18.26
C PHE A 212 0.38 12.02 17.49
N LEU A 213 0.11 10.74 17.67
CA LEU A 213 0.82 9.65 17.02
C LEU A 213 -0.06 9.07 15.91
N PHE A 214 0.40 9.15 14.68
CA PHE A 214 -0.20 8.49 13.53
C PHE A 214 0.64 7.27 13.13
N ILE A 215 0.00 6.13 12.96
CA ILE A 215 0.65 4.89 12.49
C ILE A 215 -0.14 4.34 11.31
N ASN A 216 0.51 4.11 10.19
CA ASN A 216 -0.06 3.45 9.02
C ASN A 216 0.72 2.17 8.70
N LEU A 217 0.08 1.03 8.92
CA LEU A 217 0.64 -0.30 8.68
C LEU A 217 0.00 -0.94 7.45
N MET A 218 0.81 -1.50 6.55
CA MET A 218 0.36 -2.02 5.26
C MET A 218 0.03 -3.52 5.30
N GLU A 219 -0.80 -4.00 4.37
CA GLU A 219 -1.04 -5.43 4.11
C GLU A 219 -1.55 -6.19 5.35
N MET A 220 -2.43 -5.56 6.15
CA MET A 220 -2.90 -6.09 7.44
C MET A 220 -3.97 -7.18 7.32
N HIS A 221 -4.24 -7.67 6.11
CA HIS A 221 -5.17 -8.77 5.82
C HIS A 221 -4.49 -10.14 5.68
N GLU A 222 -3.16 -10.23 5.78
CA GLU A 222 -2.39 -11.40 5.34
C GLU A 222 -2.32 -12.62 6.28
N PRO A 223 -2.06 -13.82 5.71
CA PRO A 223 -2.00 -14.10 4.26
C PRO A 223 -3.39 -14.36 3.68
N TYR A 224 -3.58 -13.97 2.42
CA TYR A 224 -4.69 -14.50 1.63
C TYR A 224 -4.62 -16.02 1.65
N ALA A 225 -5.68 -16.68 2.12
CA ALA A 225 -5.80 -18.11 1.97
C ALA A 225 -6.01 -18.45 0.49
N LEU A 226 -5.75 -19.69 0.10
CA LEU A 226 -6.13 -20.19 -1.23
C LEU A 226 -7.61 -19.94 -1.52
N ASP A 227 -8.45 -19.99 -0.48
CA ASP A 227 -9.89 -19.73 -0.56
C ASP A 227 -10.22 -18.25 -0.87
N ASP A 228 -9.38 -17.30 -0.46
CA ASP A 228 -9.54 -15.88 -0.83
C ASP A 228 -9.20 -15.64 -2.30
N LEU A 229 -8.21 -16.35 -2.84
CA LEU A 229 -7.84 -16.29 -4.26
C LEU A 229 -8.89 -16.96 -5.16
N LEU A 230 -9.63 -17.92 -4.61
CA LEU A 230 -10.69 -18.67 -5.28
C LEU A 230 -12.09 -18.13 -4.94
N TRP A 231 -12.18 -17.02 -4.18
CA TRP A 231 -13.45 -16.43 -3.79
C TRP A 231 -14.26 -16.04 -5.04
N PRO A 232 -15.48 -16.60 -5.21
CA PRO A 232 -16.28 -16.41 -6.43
C PRO A 232 -16.88 -14.99 -6.55
N GLY A 233 -16.60 -14.10 -5.59
CA GLY A 233 -17.12 -12.74 -5.53
C GLY A 233 -16.35 -11.71 -6.36
N TRP A 234 -15.36 -12.10 -7.16
CA TRP A 234 -15.07 -11.29 -8.35
C TRP A 234 -16.37 -11.28 -9.16
N PRO A 235 -16.91 -10.11 -9.58
CA PRO A 235 -17.96 -10.13 -10.57
C PRO A 235 -17.37 -10.91 -11.74
N THR A 236 -17.84 -12.14 -11.94
CA THR A 236 -17.73 -12.77 -13.25
C THR A 236 -18.15 -11.69 -14.23
N LEU A 237 -17.29 -11.41 -15.20
CA LEU A 237 -17.54 -10.56 -16.37
C LEU A 237 -18.70 -11.11 -17.24
N ARG A 238 -19.78 -11.58 -16.59
CA ARG A 238 -21.01 -12.15 -17.14
C ARG A 238 -22.22 -11.23 -16.93
N SER A 239 -22.05 -10.02 -16.38
CA SER A 239 -23.14 -9.05 -16.26
C SER A 239 -22.90 -7.74 -17.03
N ILE A 240 -22.06 -7.77 -18.08
CA ILE A 240 -22.13 -6.78 -19.15
C ILE A 240 -22.56 -7.55 -20.40
N VAL A 241 -23.88 -7.69 -20.52
CA VAL A 241 -24.57 -7.86 -21.80
C VAL A 241 -24.80 -6.46 -22.37
#